data_AF-M5SJD5-F1
#
_entry.id   AF-M5SJD5-F1
#
_cell.length_a   1.000
_cell.length_b   1.000
_cell.length_c   1.000
_cell.angle_alpha   90.00
_cell.angle_beta   90.00
_cell.angle_gamma   90.00
#
_symmetry.space_group_name_H-M   'P 1'
#
loop_
_entity.id
_entity.type
_entity.pdbx_description
1 polymer ?
#
loop_
_entity_poly.entity_id
_entity_poly.type
_entity_poly.pdbx_seq_one_letter_code
_entity_poly.pdbx_strand_id
1 'polypeptide(L)'
;MRIVLLQEALCFAWCVWFLIRGGILRDQWLDPFWLIAYAVGVGILVLNEVRTLGAHRWTNDGGEMSFSEQLLDSVNYPNHAWASELWGPIGTRFHALHHLFPRLPYHNLGKAHRRLTEGLPADSIYHQTSAESLFSEIAALWRRSRTAQRGDVIAAEPAESNRAVPST
;
A
#
# COMPACT_ATOMS: atom_id res chain seq x y z
N MET A 1 10.32 -28.17 11.00
CA MET A 1 10.81 -28.47 9.64
C MET A 1 9.93 -29.50 8.89
N ARG A 2 9.61 -30.68 9.46
CA ARG A 2 8.80 -31.71 8.77
C ARG A 2 7.41 -31.24 8.29
N ILE A 3 6.74 -30.40 9.07
CA ILE A 3 5.42 -29.83 8.72
C ILE A 3 5.52 -28.89 7.51
N VAL A 4 6.57 -28.06 7.44
CA VAL A 4 6.80 -27.12 6.32
C VAL A 4 7.02 -27.90 5.03
N LEU A 5 7.89 -28.90 5.05
CA LEU A 5 8.14 -29.75 3.88
C LEU A 5 6.88 -30.48 3.41
N LEU A 6 6.04 -30.95 4.35
CA LEU A 6 4.75 -31.55 3.99
C LEU A 6 3.81 -30.53 3.35
N GLN A 7 3.73 -29.31 3.89
CA GLN A 7 2.93 -28.23 3.31
C GLN A 7 3.41 -27.86 1.90
N GLU A 8 4.70 -27.72 1.70
CA GLU A 8 5.30 -27.43 0.39
C GLU A 8 5.00 -28.55 -0.63
N ALA A 9 5.19 -29.81 -0.24
CA ALA A 9 4.90 -30.95 -1.10
C ALA A 9 3.41 -31.04 -1.48
N LEU A 10 2.51 -30.83 -0.52
CA LEU A 10 1.07 -30.82 -0.78
C LEU A 10 0.65 -29.63 -1.66
N CYS A 11 1.24 -28.45 -1.44
CA CYS A 11 0.99 -27.27 -2.26
C CYS A 11 1.49 -27.47 -3.70
N PHE A 12 2.67 -28.06 -3.87
CA PHE A 12 3.21 -28.43 -5.17
C PHE A 12 2.30 -29.45 -5.89
N ALA A 13 1.90 -30.52 -5.20
CA ALA A 13 0.98 -31.51 -5.76
C ALA A 13 -0.36 -30.87 -6.19
N TRP A 14 -0.86 -29.92 -5.40
CA TRP A 14 -2.06 -29.15 -5.72
C TRP A 14 -1.90 -28.30 -6.99
N CYS A 15 -0.76 -27.61 -7.15
CA CYS A 15 -0.45 -26.86 -8.35
C CYS A 15 -0.36 -27.77 -9.59
N VAL A 16 0.32 -28.92 -9.48
CA VAL A 16 0.42 -29.90 -10.57
C VAL A 16 -0.95 -30.40 -10.99
N TRP A 17 -1.84 -30.72 -10.03
CA TRP A 17 -3.22 -31.11 -10.33
C TRP A 17 -3.95 -30.08 -11.20
N PHE A 18 -3.89 -28.79 -10.84
CA PHE A 18 -4.54 -27.74 -11.63
C PHE A 18 -3.94 -27.56 -13.03
N LEU A 19 -2.65 -27.88 -13.22
CA LEU A 19 -2.00 -27.82 -14.52
C LEU A 19 -2.48 -28.95 -15.44
N ILE A 20 -2.59 -30.17 -14.93
CA ILE A 20 -2.92 -31.35 -15.75
C ILE A 20 -4.42 -31.63 -15.85
N ARG A 21 -5.26 -31.12 -14.93
CA ARG A 21 -6.69 -31.46 -14.89
C ARG A 21 -7.48 -31.07 -16.14
N GLY A 22 -7.05 -30.05 -16.88
CA GLY A 22 -7.68 -29.66 -18.14
C GLY A 22 -7.61 -30.79 -19.19
N GLY A 23 -6.43 -31.41 -19.29
CA GLY A 23 -6.22 -32.56 -20.16
C GLY A 23 -6.99 -33.79 -19.69
N ILE A 24 -6.97 -34.08 -18.38
CA ILE A 24 -7.63 -35.26 -17.81
C ILE A 24 -9.16 -35.17 -17.90
N LEU A 25 -9.76 -34.03 -17.55
CA LEU A 25 -11.21 -33.90 -17.38
C LEU A 25 -11.92 -33.37 -18.63
N ARG A 26 -11.23 -32.67 -19.52
CA ARG A 26 -11.84 -31.96 -20.65
C ARG A 26 -11.14 -32.18 -21.99
N ASP A 27 -10.08 -32.98 -22.04
CA ASP A 27 -9.25 -33.18 -23.24
C ASP A 27 -8.76 -31.85 -23.86
N GLN A 28 -8.50 -30.86 -22.99
CA GLN A 28 -8.08 -29.51 -23.38
C GLN A 28 -6.73 -29.18 -22.76
N TRP A 29 -5.87 -28.55 -23.55
CA TRP A 29 -4.53 -28.17 -23.12
C TRP A 29 -4.55 -26.97 -22.15
N LEU A 30 -5.53 -26.07 -22.31
CA LEU A 30 -5.73 -24.92 -21.44
C LEU A 30 -7.10 -24.99 -20.79
N ASP A 31 -7.12 -25.21 -19.48
CA ASP A 31 -8.35 -25.15 -18.70
C ASP A 31 -8.84 -23.70 -18.54
N PRO A 32 -10.11 -23.36 -18.87
CA PRO A 32 -10.65 -22.00 -18.70
C PRO A 32 -10.51 -21.43 -17.30
N PHE A 33 -10.38 -22.28 -16.28
CA PHE A 33 -10.06 -21.86 -14.93
C PHE A 33 -8.79 -21.02 -14.83
N TRP A 34 -7.79 -21.24 -15.69
CA TRP A 34 -6.56 -20.44 -15.65
C TRP A 34 -6.82 -18.97 -15.96
N LEU A 35 -7.80 -18.66 -16.81
CA LEU A 35 -8.22 -17.28 -17.08
C LEU A 35 -8.87 -16.66 -15.83
N ILE A 36 -9.72 -17.42 -15.14
CA ILE A 36 -10.37 -16.98 -13.90
C ILE A 36 -9.31 -16.78 -12.81
N ALA A 37 -8.42 -17.75 -12.61
CA ALA A 37 -7.35 -17.70 -11.63
C ALA A 37 -6.40 -16.52 -11.90
N TYR A 38 -6.06 -16.27 -13.16
CA TYR A 38 -5.26 -15.13 -13.56
C TYR A 38 -5.97 -13.81 -13.26
N ALA A 39 -7.25 -13.67 -13.65
CA ALA A 39 -8.02 -12.46 -13.38
C ALA A 39 -8.16 -12.17 -11.87
N VAL A 40 -8.44 -13.21 -11.08
CA VAL A 40 -8.48 -13.12 -9.61
C VAL A 40 -7.11 -12.75 -9.05
N GLY A 41 -6.04 -13.37 -9.53
CA GLY A 41 -4.67 -13.06 -9.13
C GLY A 41 -4.29 -11.62 -9.39
N VAL A 42 -4.56 -11.11 -10.60
CA VAL A 42 -4.37 -9.69 -10.95
C VAL A 42 -5.20 -8.80 -10.03
N GLY A 43 -6.47 -9.14 -9.75
CA GLY A 43 -7.31 -8.38 -8.84
C GLY A 43 -6.74 -8.31 -7.41
N ILE A 44 -6.24 -9.42 -6.88
CA ILE A 44 -5.59 -9.48 -5.57
C ILE A 44 -4.34 -8.60 -5.55
N LEU A 45 -3.49 -8.68 -6.58
CA LEU A 45 -2.27 -7.88 -6.68
C LEU A 45 -2.60 -6.38 -6.76
N VAL A 46 -3.56 -5.99 -7.60
CA VAL A 46 -4.00 -4.59 -7.71
C VAL A 46 -4.51 -4.07 -6.37
N LEU A 47 -5.33 -4.85 -5.65
CA LEU A 47 -5.81 -4.46 -4.32
C LEU A 47 -4.68 -4.36 -3.29
N ASN A 48 -3.67 -5.23 -3.38
CA ASN A 48 -2.48 -5.15 -2.53
C ASN A 48 -1.69 -3.86 -2.80
N GLU A 49 -1.48 -3.49 -4.06
CA GLU A 49 -0.77 -2.27 -4.42
C GLU A 49 -1.55 -1.02 -4.00
N VAL A 50 -2.86 -0.99 -4.24
CA VAL A 50 -3.73 0.10 -3.78
C VAL A 50 -3.64 0.28 -2.26
N ARG A 51 -3.58 -0.82 -1.50
CA ARG A 51 -3.39 -0.77 -0.04
C ARG A 51 -2.02 -0.23 0.34
N THR A 52 -0.96 -0.66 -0.33
CA THR A 52 0.41 -0.16 -0.12
C THR A 52 0.49 1.34 -0.36
N LEU A 53 -0.12 1.82 -1.44
CA LEU A 53 -0.20 3.25 -1.76
C LEU A 53 -0.98 4.05 -0.71
N GLY A 54 -2.01 3.46 -0.10
CA GLY A 54 -2.81 4.11 0.94
C GLY A 54 -2.24 4.03 2.36
N ALA A 55 -1.40 3.05 2.65
CA ALA A 55 -0.84 2.87 3.99
C ALA A 55 0.20 3.95 4.35
N HIS A 56 0.77 4.60 3.34
CA HIS A 56 1.86 5.56 3.44
C HIS A 56 1.61 6.80 2.58
N ARG A 57 2.18 7.94 2.99
CA ARG A 57 2.11 9.21 2.25
C ARG A 57 3.22 9.33 1.21
N TRP A 58 4.27 8.52 1.32
CA TRP A 58 5.43 8.50 0.43
C TRP A 58 6.11 9.87 0.31
N THR A 59 6.33 10.54 1.43
CA THR A 59 6.94 11.89 1.46
C THR A 59 8.47 11.88 1.57
N ASN A 60 9.10 10.71 1.57
CA ASN A 60 10.54 10.60 1.65
C ASN A 60 11.19 10.88 0.29
N ASP A 61 12.22 11.73 0.27
CA ASP A 61 12.98 12.10 -0.93
C ASP A 61 14.16 11.14 -1.20
N GLY A 62 14.10 9.92 -0.67
CA GLY A 62 15.09 8.85 -0.87
C GLY A 62 16.17 8.75 0.21
N GLY A 63 16.10 9.54 1.28
CA GLY A 63 17.00 9.49 2.44
C GLY A 63 16.56 8.51 3.53
N GLU A 64 17.34 8.42 4.61
CA GLU A 64 16.89 7.74 5.83
C GLU A 64 15.85 8.59 6.56
N MET A 65 14.74 7.98 6.97
CA MET A 65 13.73 8.65 7.79
C MET A 65 13.94 8.31 9.26
N SER A 66 13.86 9.33 10.12
CA SER A 66 13.70 9.19 11.56
C SER A 66 12.41 8.44 11.90
N PHE A 67 12.31 7.93 13.13
CA PHE A 67 11.09 7.27 13.60
C PHE A 67 9.84 8.16 13.51
N SER A 68 9.97 9.45 13.85
CA SER A 68 8.88 10.42 13.74
C SER A 68 8.44 10.65 12.30
N GLU A 69 9.39 10.70 11.35
CA GLU A 69 9.08 10.85 9.92
C GLU A 69 8.40 9.59 9.38
N GLN A 70 8.86 8.38 9.73
CA GLN A 70 8.19 7.13 9.36
C GLN A 70 6.77 7.05 9.94
N LEU A 71 6.57 7.55 11.16
CA LEU A 71 5.26 7.59 11.81
C LEU A 71 4.33 8.57 11.09
N LEU A 72 4.82 9.76 10.74
CA LEU A 72 4.06 10.78 10.00
C LEU A 72 3.82 10.39 8.54
N ASP A 73 4.69 9.56 7.95
CA ASP A 73 4.49 9.00 6.63
C ASP A 73 3.41 7.89 6.65
N SER A 74 3.24 7.21 7.79
CA SER A 74 2.24 6.15 7.94
C SER A 74 0.83 6.70 8.23
N VAL A 75 -0.21 5.96 7.83
CA VAL A 75 -1.60 6.40 7.91
C VAL A 75 -2.48 5.51 8.79
N ASN A 76 -3.42 6.13 9.51
CA ASN A 76 -4.53 5.51 10.22
C ASN A 76 -5.87 5.94 9.61
N TYR A 77 -6.83 5.03 9.54
CA TYR A 77 -8.19 5.25 9.05
C TYR A 77 -9.20 4.92 10.16
N PRO A 78 -9.35 5.81 11.16
CA PRO A 78 -10.21 5.54 12.31
C PRO A 78 -11.70 5.52 11.93
N ASN A 79 -12.07 6.29 10.92
CA ASN A 79 -13.44 6.50 10.48
C ASN A 79 -13.93 5.40 9.54
N HIS A 80 -15.26 5.21 9.44
CA HIS A 80 -15.90 4.29 8.49
C HIS A 80 -15.32 2.86 8.52
N ALA A 81 -15.38 2.22 9.69
CA ALA A 81 -14.84 0.87 9.94
C ALA A 81 -15.21 -0.17 8.87
N TRP A 82 -16.48 -0.21 8.47
CA TRP A 82 -16.98 -1.17 7.50
C TRP A 82 -16.33 -1.02 6.10
N ALA A 83 -16.05 0.23 5.69
CA ALA A 83 -15.45 0.52 4.40
C ALA A 83 -13.93 0.29 4.44
N SER A 84 -13.28 0.70 5.54
CA SER A 84 -11.84 0.50 5.74
C SER A 84 -11.45 -0.98 5.90
N GLU A 85 -12.32 -1.81 6.47
CA GLU A 85 -12.07 -3.25 6.60
C GLU A 85 -12.10 -4.00 5.26
N LEU A 86 -12.85 -3.50 4.26
CA LEU A 86 -12.96 -4.17 2.95
C LEU A 86 -11.65 -4.10 2.16
N TRP A 87 -10.94 -2.97 2.20
CA TRP A 87 -9.70 -2.78 1.46
C TRP A 87 -8.44 -2.88 2.34
N GLY A 88 -8.55 -2.61 3.64
CA GLY A 88 -7.45 -2.59 4.60
C GLY A 88 -7.71 -3.43 5.86
N PRO A 89 -7.91 -4.76 5.74
CA PRO A 89 -8.22 -5.62 6.87
C PRO A 89 -7.10 -5.60 7.93
N ILE A 90 -7.52 -5.78 9.19
CA ILE A 90 -6.66 -6.11 10.34
C ILE A 90 -5.67 -4.98 10.72
N GLY A 91 -4.54 -4.88 10.02
CA GLY A 91 -3.44 -3.99 10.38
C GLY A 91 -3.40 -2.68 9.61
N THR A 92 -3.76 -2.72 8.33
CA THR A 92 -3.63 -1.55 7.45
C THR A 92 -4.62 -0.43 7.73
N ARG A 93 -5.72 -0.71 8.44
CA ARG A 93 -6.58 0.34 8.96
C ARG A 93 -5.88 1.23 9.99
N PHE A 94 -4.99 0.65 10.81
CA PHE A 94 -4.26 1.37 11.85
C PHE A 94 -2.75 1.19 11.66
N HIS A 95 -2.26 1.46 10.45
CA HIS A 95 -0.89 1.12 10.03
C HIS A 95 0.16 1.92 10.81
N ALA A 96 -0.04 3.23 10.97
CA ALA A 96 0.85 4.06 11.79
C ALA A 96 0.89 3.58 13.25
N LEU A 97 -0.25 3.16 13.80
CA LEU A 97 -0.29 2.62 15.14
C LEU A 97 0.39 1.24 15.25
N HIS A 98 0.32 0.42 14.20
CA HIS A 98 1.05 -0.83 14.13
C HIS A 98 2.57 -0.58 14.17
N HIS A 99 3.07 0.42 13.44
CA HIS A 99 4.48 0.81 13.52
C HIS A 99 4.89 1.31 14.91
N LEU A 100 4.00 2.03 15.60
CA LEU A 100 4.25 2.49 16.97
C LEU A 100 4.25 1.34 17.99
N PHE A 101 3.38 0.34 17.82
CA PHE A 101 3.28 -0.83 18.70
C PHE A 101 3.17 -2.15 17.92
N PRO A 102 4.27 -2.65 17.30
CA PRO A 102 4.21 -3.82 16.41
C PRO A 102 3.76 -5.12 17.12
N ARG A 103 3.94 -5.17 18.44
CA ARG A 103 3.57 -6.31 19.29
C ARG A 103 2.11 -6.27 19.75
N LEU A 104 1.40 -5.16 19.55
CA LEU A 104 0.00 -5.06 19.96
C LEU A 104 -0.86 -5.88 18.98
N PRO A 105 -1.71 -6.81 19.47
CA PRO A 105 -2.57 -7.57 18.58
C PRO A 105 -3.48 -6.67 17.75
N TYR A 106 -3.65 -6.99 16.47
CA TYR A 106 -4.39 -6.13 15.53
C TYR A 106 -5.82 -5.80 15.97
N HIS A 107 -6.53 -6.76 16.58
CA HIS A 107 -7.88 -6.56 17.12
C HIS A 107 -7.94 -5.53 18.26
N ASN A 108 -6.82 -5.23 18.91
CA ASN A 108 -6.70 -4.22 19.95
C ASN A 108 -6.32 -2.82 19.42
N LEU A 109 -5.95 -2.69 18.14
CA LEU A 109 -5.48 -1.41 17.58
C LEU A 109 -6.56 -0.34 17.62
N GLY A 110 -7.82 -0.66 17.32
CA GLY A 110 -8.92 0.32 17.41
C GLY A 110 -9.14 0.83 18.84
N LYS A 111 -8.97 -0.04 19.86
CA LYS A 111 -9.06 0.35 21.27
C LYS A 111 -7.87 1.21 21.69
N ALA A 112 -6.66 0.85 21.26
CA ALA A 112 -5.46 1.62 21.53
C ALA A 112 -5.49 2.98 20.85
N HIS A 113 -5.94 3.06 19.60
CA HIS A 113 -6.11 4.33 18.88
C HIS A 113 -6.99 5.29 19.68
N ARG A 114 -8.15 4.82 20.15
CA ARG A 114 -9.05 5.64 20.97
C ARG A 114 -8.38 6.17 22.24
N ARG A 115 -7.69 5.29 22.98
CA ARG A 115 -6.98 5.66 24.22
C ARG A 115 -5.87 6.69 23.97
N LEU A 116 -5.13 6.55 22.88
CA LEU A 116 -4.08 7.50 22.51
C LEU A 116 -4.68 8.84 22.11
N THR A 117 -5.75 8.83 21.31
CA THR A 117 -6.43 10.06 20.90
C THR A 117 -7.05 10.82 22.08
N GLU A 118 -7.55 10.10 23.10
CA GLU A 118 -8.10 10.71 24.32
C GLU A 118 -7.01 11.16 25.32
N GLY A 119 -5.89 10.43 25.39
CA GLY A 119 -4.87 10.63 26.42
C GLY A 119 -3.67 11.49 26.00
N LEU A 120 -3.43 11.68 24.70
CA LEU A 120 -2.32 12.50 24.22
C LEU A 120 -2.71 13.99 24.13
N PRO A 121 -1.75 14.91 24.30
CA PRO A 121 -1.94 16.33 24.03
C PRO A 121 -2.37 16.59 22.59
N ALA A 122 -3.18 17.62 22.37
CA ALA A 122 -3.75 17.95 21.06
C ALA A 122 -2.69 18.24 19.97
N ASP A 123 -1.49 18.66 20.37
CA ASP A 123 -0.34 18.93 19.49
C ASP A 123 0.55 17.70 19.23
N SER A 124 0.17 16.51 19.73
CA SER A 124 0.90 15.28 19.47
C SER A 124 0.91 14.92 17.98
N ILE A 125 2.10 14.55 17.48
CA ILE A 125 2.29 14.06 16.10
C ILE A 125 1.42 12.85 15.76
N TYR A 126 0.99 12.08 16.78
CA TYR A 126 0.12 10.93 16.58
C TYR A 126 -1.21 11.32 15.94
N HIS A 127 -1.78 12.49 16.27
CA HIS A 127 -3.03 12.95 15.69
C HIS A 127 -2.92 13.19 14.17
N GLN A 128 -1.73 13.53 13.68
CA GLN A 128 -1.46 13.78 12.26
C GLN A 128 -1.38 12.48 11.44
N THR A 129 -1.31 11.33 12.09
CA THR A 129 -1.30 10.03 11.41
C THR A 129 -2.66 9.66 10.83
N SER A 130 -3.76 10.31 11.22
CA SER A 130 -5.10 9.95 10.76
C SER A 130 -5.47 10.61 9.43
N ALA A 131 -6.10 9.85 8.54
CA ALA A 131 -6.65 10.34 7.28
C ALA A 131 -8.16 10.05 7.17
N GLU A 132 -8.84 10.81 6.32
CA GLU A 132 -10.29 10.68 6.12
C GLU A 132 -10.67 9.42 5.33
N SER A 133 -9.94 9.14 4.24
CA SER A 133 -10.26 8.03 3.34
C SER A 133 -9.05 7.57 2.52
N LEU A 134 -9.08 6.32 2.05
CA LEU A 134 -8.07 5.80 1.13
C LEU A 134 -7.95 6.66 -0.14
N PHE A 135 -9.10 7.01 -0.70
CA PHE A 135 -9.17 7.75 -1.95
C PHE A 135 -8.54 9.14 -1.83
N SER A 136 -8.75 9.85 -0.70
CA SER A 136 -8.12 11.15 -0.48
C SER A 136 -6.60 11.05 -0.42
N GLU A 137 -6.05 10.04 0.24
CA GLU A 137 -4.59 9.83 0.33
C GLU A 137 -3.98 9.45 -1.02
N ILE A 138 -4.61 8.54 -1.77
CA ILE A 138 -4.14 8.17 -3.12
C ILE A 138 -4.21 9.37 -4.06
N ALA A 139 -5.29 10.15 -4.02
CA ALA A 139 -5.41 11.36 -4.84
C ALA A 139 -4.37 12.41 -4.45
N ALA A 140 -4.07 12.55 -3.16
CA ALA A 140 -3.03 13.45 -2.68
C ALA A 140 -1.64 13.00 -3.12
N LEU A 141 -1.35 11.69 -3.02
CA LEU A 141 -0.12 11.08 -3.53
C LEU A 141 0.04 11.35 -5.02
N TRP A 142 -0.99 11.06 -5.82
CA TRP A 142 -0.96 11.28 -7.27
C TRP A 142 -0.66 12.75 -7.62
N ARG A 143 -1.28 13.70 -6.92
CA ARG A 143 -0.99 15.14 -7.10
C ARG A 143 0.46 15.47 -6.75
N ARG A 144 0.97 14.98 -5.61
CA ARG A 144 2.37 15.20 -5.20
C ARG A 144 3.36 14.64 -6.23
N SER A 145 3.15 13.41 -6.68
CA SER A 145 4.01 12.75 -7.67
C SER A 145 4.05 13.53 -9.00
N ARG A 146 2.92 14.05 -9.47
CA ARG A 146 2.88 14.88 -10.70
C ARG A 146 3.62 16.20 -10.54
N THR A 147 3.53 16.84 -9.38
CA THR A 147 4.25 18.09 -9.10
C THR A 147 5.76 17.85 -9.02
N ALA A 148 6.19 16.79 -8.33
CA ALA A 148 7.60 16.41 -8.25
C ALA A 148 8.20 16.18 -9.65
N GLN A 149 7.52 15.37 -10.48
CA GLN A 149 7.94 15.14 -11.87
C GLN A 149 8.04 16.43 -12.68
N ARG A 150 7.09 17.35 -12.53
CA ARG A 150 7.13 18.63 -13.25
C ARG A 150 8.27 19.53 -12.77
N GLY A 151 8.58 19.52 -11.47
CA GLY A 151 9.73 20.22 -10.90
C GLY A 151 11.05 19.72 -11.47
N ASP A 152 11.23 18.40 -11.57
CA ASP A 152 12.41 17.79 -12.18
C ASP A 152 12.54 18.15 -13.67
N VAL A 153 11.44 18.16 -14.41
CA VAL A 153 11.43 18.55 -15.84
C VAL A 153 11.80 20.03 -16.02
N ILE A 154 11.28 20.93 -15.17
CA ILE A 154 11.62 22.37 -15.25
C ILE A 154 13.07 22.61 -14.82
N ALA A 155 13.58 21.91 -13.82
CA ALA A 155 14.98 22.00 -13.40
C ALA A 155 15.96 21.42 -14.45
N ALA A 156 15.50 20.46 -15.25
CA ALA A 156 16.28 19.85 -16.33
C ALA A 156 16.24 20.62 -17.66
N GLU A 157 15.31 21.56 -17.87
CA GLU A 157 15.36 22.49 -19.01
C GLU A 157 16.48 23.53 -18.77
N PRO A 158 17.51 23.58 -19.62
CA PRO A 158 18.54 24.59 -19.48
C PRO A 158 17.95 25.97 -19.76
N ALA A 159 18.42 26.97 -19.02
CA ALA A 159 18.12 28.40 -19.22
C ALA A 159 18.69 28.91 -20.56
N GLU A 160 18.26 28.35 -21.67
CA GLU A 160 18.83 28.53 -23.01
C GLU A 160 17.98 29.43 -23.92
N SER A 161 16.99 30.16 -23.38
CA SER A 161 16.18 31.10 -24.19
C SER A 161 16.55 32.58 -24.08
N ASN A 162 17.64 32.94 -23.39
CA ASN A 162 18.04 34.35 -23.24
C ASN A 162 19.36 34.73 -23.92
N ARG A 163 19.58 34.26 -25.16
CA ARG A 163 20.59 34.82 -26.07
C ARG A 163 20.03 34.97 -27.49
N ALA A 164 19.49 36.14 -27.79
CA ALA A 164 19.79 36.91 -29.01
C ALA A 164 18.89 38.15 -29.07
N VAL A 165 19.35 39.27 -28.50
CA VAL A 165 19.02 40.59 -29.07
C VAL A 165 20.16 40.91 -30.02
N PRO A 166 19.96 40.88 -31.35
CA PRO A 166 20.96 41.39 -32.26
C PRO A 166 20.92 42.91 -32.21
N SER A 167 22.05 43.49 -31.79
CA SER A 167 22.35 44.90 -31.97
C SER A 167 22.66 45.15 -33.46
N THR A 168 21.71 45.72 -34.19
CA THR A 168 21.96 46.57 -35.37
C THR A 168 20.82 47.56 -35.53
#